data_AF-A0A7C6TT59-F1
#
_entry.id   AF-A0A7C6TT59-F1
#
_cell.length_a   1.000
_cell.length_b   1.000
_cell.length_c   1.000
_cell.angle_alpha   90.00
_cell.angle_beta   90.00
_cell.angle_gamma   90.00
#
_symmetry.space_group_name_H-M   'P 1'
#
loop_
_entity.id
_entity.type
_entity.pdbx_description
1 polymer ?
#
loop_
_entity_poly.entity_id
_entity_poly.type
_entity_poly.pdbx_seq_one_letter_code
_entity_poly.pdbx_strand_id
1 'polypeptide(L)'
;MGGTIRYVIVNDLNNNTFFARIAVEHNEDTQLVDSRPSDAIALAVRAEVPIYADETIMDKASIVSSPELRISKPEEEEDLDVFRDFLDTLDLDDLGE
;
A
#
# COMPACT_ATOMS: atom_id res chain seq x y z
N MET A 1 21.93 -7.67 -7.64
CA MET A 1 20.73 -7.60 -8.50
C MET A 1 20.50 -6.12 -8.82
N GLY A 2 20.51 -5.74 -10.09
CA GLY A 2 20.58 -4.34 -10.55
C GLY A 2 19.33 -3.85 -11.29
N GLY A 3 18.15 -4.25 -10.81
CA GLY A 3 16.88 -3.86 -11.44
C GLY A 3 16.40 -2.49 -10.97
N THR A 4 15.73 -1.75 -11.85
CA THR A 4 15.10 -0.46 -11.54
C THR A 4 13.59 -0.65 -11.45
N ILE A 5 12.97 -0.23 -10.36
CA ILE A 5 11.51 -0.23 -10.25
C ILE A 5 10.97 0.84 -11.21
N ARG A 6 9.94 0.51 -12.00
CA ARG A 6 9.32 1.46 -12.95
C ARG A 6 7.96 1.94 -12.51
N TYR A 7 7.15 1.05 -11.95
CA TYR A 7 5.84 1.34 -11.39
C TYR A 7 5.36 0.14 -10.57
N VAL A 8 4.28 0.33 -9.84
CA VAL A 8 3.54 -0.76 -9.20
C VAL A 8 2.08 -0.72 -9.61
N ILE A 9 1.43 -1.87 -9.58
CA ILE A 9 0.00 -1.99 -9.89
C ILE A 9 -0.70 -2.84 -8.83
N VAL A 10 -1.79 -2.32 -8.26
CA VAL A 10 -2.75 -3.13 -7.50
C VAL A 10 -3.73 -3.70 -8.52
N ASN A 11 -3.70 -5.03 -8.70
CA ASN A 11 -4.34 -5.67 -9.86
C ASN A 11 -5.30 -6.82 -9.51
N ASP A 12 -5.46 -7.18 -8.24
CA ASP A 12 -6.46 -8.17 -7.84
C ASP A 12 -7.03 -7.94 -6.43
N LEU A 13 -8.23 -8.46 -6.22
CA LEU A 13 -8.93 -8.53 -4.93
C LEU A 13 -9.66 -9.87 -4.86
N ASN A 14 -9.19 -10.77 -4.00
CA ASN A 14 -9.77 -12.09 -3.78
C ASN A 14 -9.95 -12.36 -2.29
N ASN A 15 -11.15 -12.81 -1.87
CA ASN A 15 -11.49 -13.05 -0.46
C ASN A 15 -11.08 -11.88 0.46
N ASN A 16 -11.45 -10.65 0.10
CA ASN A 16 -11.08 -9.42 0.81
C ASN A 16 -9.56 -9.17 0.94
N THR A 17 -8.73 -9.89 0.19
CA THR A 17 -7.27 -9.73 0.17
C THR A 17 -6.85 -9.11 -1.15
N PHE A 18 -6.16 -7.98 -1.09
CA PHE A 18 -5.62 -7.29 -2.26
C PHE A 18 -4.26 -7.86 -2.67
N PHE A 19 -3.99 -7.85 -3.98
CA PHE A 19 -2.72 -8.25 -4.55
C PHE A 19 -2.15 -7.15 -5.45
N ALA A 20 -0.82 -7.05 -5.45
CA ALA A 20 -0.10 -6.10 -6.28
C ALA A 20 1.04 -6.77 -7.04
N ARG A 21 1.50 -6.08 -8.08
CA ARG A 21 2.71 -6.42 -8.83
C ARG A 21 3.64 -5.24 -8.95
N ILE A 22 4.93 -5.52 -8.86
CA ILE A 22 6.01 -4.54 -9.02
C ILE A 22 6.64 -4.77 -10.38
N ALA A 23 6.66 -3.73 -11.22
CA ALA A 23 7.37 -3.76 -12.49
C ALA A 23 8.84 -3.40 -12.26
N VAL A 24 9.71 -4.40 -12.42
CA VAL A 24 11.16 -4.25 -12.30
C VAL A 24 11.78 -4.39 -13.68
N GLU A 25 12.45 -3.33 -14.13
CA GLU A 25 13.22 -3.37 -15.37
C GLU A 25 14.65 -3.83 -15.07
N HIS A 26 15.11 -4.80 -15.83
CA HIS A 26 16.49 -5.27 -15.79
C HIS A 26 16.98 -5.47 -17.23
N ASN A 27 17.92 -4.63 -17.66
CA ASN A 27 18.29 -4.46 -19.07
C ASN A 27 17.09 -3.98 -19.90
N GLU A 28 16.71 -4.70 -20.96
CA GLU A 28 15.58 -4.36 -21.84
C GLU A 28 14.29 -5.15 -21.47
N ASP A 29 14.35 -5.96 -20.41
CA ASP A 29 13.23 -6.79 -19.97
C ASP A 29 12.53 -6.19 -18.75
N THR A 30 11.20 -6.08 -18.81
CA THR A 30 10.37 -5.75 -17.65
C THR A 30 9.78 -7.02 -17.07
N GLN A 31 10.08 -7.30 -15.81
CA GLN A 31 9.52 -8.42 -15.06
C GLN A 31 8.48 -7.90 -14.05
N LEU A 32 7.35 -8.61 -13.95
CA LEU A 32 6.36 -8.38 -12.92
C LEU A 32 6.61 -9.32 -11.76
N VAL A 33 6.78 -8.74 -10.57
CA VAL A 33 7.00 -9.48 -9.33
C VAL A 33 5.75 -9.38 -8.46
N ASP A 34 5.17 -10.52 -8.10
CA ASP A 34 4.03 -10.56 -7.18
C ASP A 34 4.43 -10.04 -5.80
N SER A 35 3.56 -9.20 -5.22
CA SER A 35 3.82 -8.53 -3.96
C SER A 35 2.53 -8.25 -3.20
N ARG A 36 2.65 -8.06 -1.89
CA ARG A 36 1.56 -7.48 -1.11
C ARG A 36 1.46 -5.98 -1.44
N PRO A 37 0.27 -5.40 -1.48
CA PRO A 37 0.09 -3.97 -1.76
C PRO A 37 0.89 -3.05 -0.84
N SER A 38 1.01 -3.38 0.45
CA SER A 38 1.80 -2.59 1.41
C SER A 38 3.26 -2.45 0.98
N ASP A 39 3.86 -3.55 0.55
CA ASP A 39 5.28 -3.62 0.18
C ASP A 39 5.51 -2.93 -1.17
N ALA A 40 4.60 -3.15 -2.13
CA ALA A 40 4.63 -2.50 -3.43
C ALA A 40 4.50 -0.97 -3.31
N ILE A 41 3.55 -0.48 -2.51
CA ILE A 41 3.34 0.96 -2.29
C ILE A 41 4.55 1.58 -1.59
N ALA A 42 5.07 0.94 -0.54
CA ALA A 42 6.26 1.45 0.17
C ALA A 42 7.48 1.57 -0.75
N LEU A 43 7.69 0.57 -1.61
CA LEU A 43 8.77 0.61 -2.61
C LEU A 43 8.52 1.68 -3.67
N ALA A 44 7.28 1.85 -4.13
CA ALA A 44 6.94 2.86 -5.12
C ALA A 44 7.19 4.28 -4.60
N VAL A 45 6.78 4.55 -3.36
CA VAL A 45 7.04 5.83 -2.68
C VAL A 45 8.55 6.07 -2.53
N ARG A 46 9.31 5.06 -2.08
CA ARG A 46 10.76 5.19 -1.91
C ARG A 46 11.51 5.37 -3.23
N ALA A 47 11.02 4.76 -4.31
CA ALA A 47 11.62 4.85 -5.64
C ALA A 47 11.07 6.02 -6.48
N GLU A 48 10.11 6.80 -5.94
CA GLU A 48 9.43 7.90 -6.64
C GLU A 48 8.82 7.49 -7.99
N VAL A 49 8.19 6.32 -8.03
CA VAL A 49 7.56 5.78 -9.24
C VAL A 49 6.03 5.78 -9.17
N PRO A 50 5.35 5.77 -10.33
CA PRO A 50 3.89 5.73 -10.37
C PRO A 50 3.28 4.50 -9.67
N ILE A 51 2.13 4.73 -9.06
CA ILE A 51 1.26 3.70 -8.47
C ILE A 51 -0.01 3.64 -9.32
N TYR A 52 -0.34 2.46 -9.83
CA TYR A 52 -1.56 2.19 -10.58
C TYR A 52 -2.49 1.28 -9.79
N ALA A 53 -3.78 1.36 -10.09
CA ALA A 53 -4.79 0.42 -9.63
C ALA A 53 -5.70 0.06 -10.80
N ASP A 54 -6.09 -1.21 -10.87
CA ASP A 54 -7.07 -1.66 -11.84
C ASP A 54 -8.45 -1.05 -11.53
N GLU A 55 -9.15 -0.55 -12.55
CA GLU A 55 -10.47 0.07 -12.40
C GLU A 55 -11.46 -0.88 -11.70
N THR A 56 -11.36 -2.18 -11.98
CA THR A 56 -12.24 -3.18 -11.36
C THR A 56 -12.07 -3.30 -9.85
N ILE A 57 -10.90 -2.93 -9.32
CA ILE A 57 -10.62 -2.89 -7.87
C ILE A 57 -11.15 -1.59 -7.29
N MET A 58 -11.00 -0.49 -8.02
CA MET A 58 -11.58 0.80 -7.64
C MET A 58 -13.10 0.67 -7.52
N ASP A 59 -13.77 0.00 -8.45
CA ASP A 59 -15.23 -0.20 -8.40
C ASP A 59 -15.68 -1.07 -7.21
N LYS A 60 -14.87 -2.05 -6.81
CA LYS A 60 -15.22 -3.01 -5.75
C LYS A 60 -14.90 -2.51 -4.34
N ALA A 61 -13.90 -1.64 -4.21
CA ALA A 61 -13.34 -1.31 -2.89
C ALA A 61 -13.00 0.18 -2.70
N SER A 62 -13.28 1.06 -3.67
CA SER A 62 -13.10 2.48 -3.47
C SER A 62 -14.14 3.01 -2.48
N ILE A 63 -13.67 3.45 -1.33
CA ILE A 63 -14.41 4.39 -0.49
C ILE A 63 -14.17 5.77 -1.10
N VAL A 64 -15.18 6.29 -1.79
CA VAL A 64 -15.16 7.67 -2.27
C VAL A 64 -15.15 8.57 -1.04
N SER A 65 -14.00 9.15 -0.70
CA SER A 65 -13.91 10.17 0.35
C SER A 65 -14.65 11.42 -0.12
N SER A 66 -15.95 11.50 0.14
CA SER A 66 -16.68 12.76 0.12
C SER A 66 -16.23 13.59 1.34
N PRO A 67 -16.34 14.92 1.33
CA PRO A 67 -16.09 15.76 2.50
C PRO A 67 -16.98 15.39 3.72
N GLU A 68 -18.03 14.60 3.47
CA GLU A 68 -18.99 14.09 4.45
C GLU A 68 -18.51 12.80 5.14
N LEU A 69 -17.51 12.11 4.59
CA LEU A 69 -16.75 11.06 5.28
C LEU A 69 -15.74 11.70 6.23
N ARG A 70 -16.24 12.41 7.25
CA ARG A 70 -15.66 12.23 8.58
C ARG A 70 -15.71 10.72 8.82
N ILE A 71 -14.57 10.12 9.13
CA ILE A 71 -14.45 8.73 9.56
C ILE A 71 -15.59 8.47 10.55
N SER A 72 -16.69 7.90 10.08
CA SER A 72 -17.66 7.27 10.95
C SER A 72 -16.87 6.11 11.50
N LYS A 73 -16.54 6.21 12.80
CA LYS A 73 -15.79 5.24 13.57
C LYS A 73 -16.00 3.83 13.00
N PRO A 74 -14.94 3.11 12.60
CA PRO A 74 -15.11 1.68 12.38
C PRO A 74 -15.61 1.10 13.70
N GLU A 75 -16.59 0.20 13.66
CA GLU A 75 -17.18 -0.47 14.83
C GLU A 75 -16.21 -1.45 15.53
N GLU A 76 -14.91 -1.27 15.34
CA GLU A 76 -13.81 -2.02 15.94
C GLU A 76 -12.87 -1.00 16.63
N GLU A 77 -13.35 -0.38 17.70
CA GLU A 77 -12.53 0.50 18.55
C GLU A 77 -11.38 -0.27 19.23
N GLU A 78 -11.51 -1.58 19.45
CA GLU A 78 -10.51 -2.42 20.13
C GLU A 78 -9.19 -2.56 19.35
N ASP A 79 -9.23 -2.69 18.02
CA ASP A 79 -8.02 -2.90 17.21
C ASP A 79 -7.18 -1.61 17.03
N LEU A 80 -7.84 -0.45 17.06
CA LEU A 80 -7.17 0.85 16.96
C LEU A 80 -6.50 1.26 18.27
N ASP A 81 -7.03 0.82 19.41
CA ASP A 81 -6.45 1.10 20.73
C ASP A 81 -5.13 0.34 20.92
N VAL A 82 -5.05 -0.92 20.48
CA VAL A 82 -3.78 -1.69 20.48
C VAL A 82 -2.73 -1.06 19.55
N PHE A 83 -3.15 -0.55 18.40
CA PHE A 83 -2.26 0.14 17.47
C PHE A 83 -1.76 1.50 18.03
N ARG A 84 -2.60 2.22 18.78
CA ARG A 84 -2.20 3.45 19.48
C ARG A 84 -1.25 3.17 20.63
N ASP A 85 -1.53 2.18 21.47
CA ASP A 85 -0.62 1.75 22.54
C ASP A 85 0.74 1.33 21.98
N PHE A 86 0.76 0.67 20.81
CA PHE A 86 1.99 0.32 20.11
C PHE A 86 2.76 1.55 19.60
N LEU A 87 2.07 2.53 19.00
CA LEU A 87 2.71 3.78 18.57
C LEU A 87 3.22 4.62 19.75
N ASP A 88 2.51 4.61 20.88
CA ASP A 88 2.90 5.34 22.09
C ASP A 88 4.07 4.67 22.83
N THR A 89 4.29 3.36 22.62
CA THR A 89 5.48 2.64 23.10
C THR A 89 6.66 2.69 22.15
N LEU A 90 6.47 3.16 20.91
CA LEU A 90 7.58 3.43 20.00
C LEU A 90 8.19 4.80 20.34
N ASP A 91 9.40 4.78 20.86
CA ASP A 91 10.19 5.98 21.14
C ASP A 91 10.69 6.58 19.81
N LEU A 92 9.86 7.43 19.20
CA LEU A 92 10.13 8.05 17.89
C LEU A 92 11.35 8.99 17.92
N ASP A 93 11.84 9.31 19.12
CA ASP A 93 13.03 10.14 19.34
C ASP A 93 14.35 9.39 19.01
N ASP A 94 14.35 8.05 18.91
CA ASP A 94 15.54 7.23 18.61
C ASP A 94 15.73 6.98 17.09
N LEU A 95 14.81 7.46 16.25
CA LEU A 95 14.88 7.32 14.78
C LEU A 95 15.67 8.45 14.11
N GLY A 96 16.34 9.29 14.90
CA GLY A 96 16.94 10.57 14.49
C GLY A 96 18.46 10.73 14.70
N GLU A 97 19.22 9.67 14.99
CA GLU A 97 20.71 9.64 14.91
C GLU A 97 21.21 8.58 13.92
#